data_AF-A0A0C3QN82-F1
#
_entry.id   AF-A0A0C3QN82-F1
#
_cell.length_a   1.000
_cell.length_b   1.000
_cell.length_c   1.000
_cell.angle_alpha   90.00
_cell.angle_beta   90.00
_cell.angle_gamma   90.00
#
_symmetry.space_group_name_H-M   'P 1'
#
loop_
_entity.id
_entity.type
_entity.pdbx_description
1 polymer ?
#
loop_
_entity_poly.entity_id
_entity_poly.type
_entity_poly.pdbx_seq_one_letter_code
_entity_poly.pdbx_strand_id
1 'polypeptide(L)'
;MIMVIAVKDLFQPKTQKNLLGHKDEVILERTGPRRIENTRLKDEIPPPIGFVALVFTDIHNSTSLWENNSGMARAMKLYNSLLRRQLRKVRGYEVKTEGNAFVSSFPSVGDALLWCLNVQVQLL
;
A
#
# COMPACT_ATOMS: atom_id res chain seq x y z
N MET A 1 6.44 14.93 -4.15
CA MET A 1 7.13 14.92 -2.84
C MET A 1 6.60 13.73 -2.06
N ILE A 2 7.46 12.79 -1.66
CA ILE A 2 7.03 11.63 -0.88
C ILE A 2 7.17 12.01 0.59
N MET A 3 6.07 12.01 1.33
CA MET A 3 6.05 12.30 2.76
C MET A 3 5.77 10.99 3.52
N VAL A 4 6.80 10.48 4.19
CA VAL A 4 6.66 9.34 5.12
C VAL A 4 6.20 9.91 6.45
N ILE A 5 4.93 9.72 6.79
CA ILE A 5 4.39 10.13 8.09
C ILE A 5 4.32 8.89 8.96
N ALA A 6 5.17 8.87 9.99
CA ALA A 6 5.32 7.90 11.06
C ALA A 6 6.25 6.70 10.81
N VAL A 7 7.41 6.74 11.48
CA VAL A 7 8.19 5.56 11.91
C VAL A 7 7.97 5.45 13.41
N LYS A 8 6.84 4.87 13.83
CA LYS A 8 6.63 4.58 15.26
C LYS A 8 7.23 3.18 15.52
N ASP A 9 8.23 3.15 16.40
CA ASP A 9 8.83 1.97 17.04
C ASP A 9 10.00 1.28 16.33
N LEU A 10 10.91 2.06 15.72
CA LEU A 10 12.29 1.59 15.54
C LEU A 10 12.96 1.58 16.93
N PHE A 11 13.15 0.39 17.51
CA PHE A 11 13.82 0.04 18.78
C PHE A 11 12.94 -0.05 20.04
N GLN A 12 12.35 -1.23 20.28
CA GLN A 12 12.27 -1.80 21.63
C GLN A 12 12.88 -3.22 21.64
N PRO A 13 13.66 -3.59 22.68
CA PRO A 13 14.40 -4.85 22.71
C PRO A 13 13.47 -6.06 22.95
N LYS A 14 13.82 -7.21 22.37
CA LYS A 14 13.16 -8.51 22.59
C LYS A 14 13.28 -8.93 24.05
N THR A 15 12.17 -9.22 24.75
CA THR A 15 12.01 -10.01 26.00
C THR A 15 10.52 -9.91 26.40
N GLN A 16 9.70 -10.92 26.76
CA GLN A 16 9.87 -12.34 27.11
C GLN A 16 8.51 -13.09 27.08
N LYS A 17 8.60 -14.43 27.00
CA LYS A 17 7.78 -15.49 27.66
C LYS A 17 6.40 -15.90 27.14
N ASN A 18 6.37 -17.18 26.76
CA ASN A 18 5.21 -18.08 26.78
C ASN A 18 4.52 -18.06 28.14
N LEU A 19 3.19 -17.88 28.15
CA LEU A 19 2.29 -18.38 29.20
C LEU A 19 0.95 -18.75 28.53
N LEU A 20 0.56 -20.01 28.65
CA LEU A 20 -0.75 -20.53 28.27
C LEU A 20 -1.87 -19.86 29.07
N GLY A 21 -3.06 -19.70 28.47
CA GLY A 21 -4.26 -19.21 29.15
C GLY A 21 -5.50 -19.22 28.26
N HIS A 22 -6.08 -20.40 28.10
CA HIS A 22 -7.39 -20.78 27.56
C HIS A 22 -8.53 -19.73 27.69
N LYS A 23 -9.33 -19.55 26.62
CA LYS A 23 -10.80 -19.82 26.60
C LYS A 23 -11.46 -19.47 25.24
N ASP A 24 -11.96 -20.51 24.60
CA ASP A 24 -13.14 -20.65 23.73
C ASP A 24 -13.75 -19.38 23.09
N GLU A 25 -13.55 -19.24 21.79
CA GLU A 25 -14.45 -18.49 20.91
C GLU A 25 -15.00 -19.40 19.82
N VAL A 26 -16.33 -19.43 19.75
CA VAL A 26 -17.17 -20.30 18.92
C VAL A 26 -16.92 -20.05 17.43
N ILE A 27 -16.48 -21.08 16.71
CA ILE A 27 -16.41 -21.06 15.24
C ILE A 27 -17.81 -21.30 14.69
N LEU A 28 -18.47 -20.23 14.24
CA LEU A 28 -19.71 -20.31 13.47
C LEU A 28 -19.36 -20.72 12.03
N GLU A 29 -19.48 -22.01 11.72
CA GLU A 29 -19.41 -22.50 10.34
C GLU A 29 -20.61 -21.95 9.53
N ARG A 30 -20.36 -20.97 8.67
CA ARG A 30 -21.31 -20.53 7.63
C ARG A 30 -20.93 -21.18 6.31
N THR A 31 -21.58 -22.30 6.01
CA THR A 31 -21.61 -22.93 4.69
C THR A 31 -22.39 -22.04 3.71
N GLY A 32 -21.66 -21.18 2.98
CA GLY A 32 -22.16 -20.44 1.83
C GLY A 32 -21.79 -21.14 0.50
N PRO A 33 -22.60 -21.00 -0.56
CA PRO A 33 -22.37 -21.68 -1.83
C PRO A 33 -21.07 -21.22 -2.49
N ARG A 34 -20.25 -22.19 -2.96
CA ARG A 34 -18.99 -21.99 -3.67
C ARG A 34 -19.20 -21.11 -4.91
N ARG A 35 -18.77 -19.85 -4.84
CA ARG A 35 -18.73 -18.95 -5.98
C ARG A 35 -17.58 -19.40 -6.89
N ILE A 36 -17.94 -19.65 -8.15
CA ILE A 36 -17.07 -20.06 -9.26
C ILE A 36 -15.79 -19.20 -9.25
N GLU A 37 -14.64 -19.85 -9.05
CA GLU A 37 -13.33 -19.22 -9.10
C GLU A 37 -13.01 -18.82 -10.54
N ASN A 38 -13.22 -17.54 -10.84
CA ASN A 38 -12.65 -16.92 -12.03
C ASN A 38 -11.13 -16.88 -11.86
N THR A 39 -10.43 -17.79 -12.52
CA THR A 39 -8.95 -17.91 -12.58
C THR A 39 -8.30 -16.76 -13.35
N ARG A 40 -8.50 -15.50 -12.93
CA ARG A 40 -7.80 -14.34 -13.49
C ARG A 40 -7.51 -13.28 -12.44
N LEU A 41 -6.22 -12.90 -12.44
CA LEU A 41 -5.52 -11.90 -11.63
C LEU A 41 -4.83 -12.52 -10.41
N LYS A 42 -3.50 -12.40 -10.38
CA LYS A 42 -2.66 -12.74 -9.21
C LYS A 42 -3.31 -12.13 -7.97
N ASP A 43 -3.46 -12.92 -6.91
CA ASP A 43 -4.10 -12.54 -5.65
C ASP A 43 -3.84 -11.06 -5.31
N GLU A 44 -4.93 -10.31 -5.10
CA GLU A 44 -4.82 -8.95 -4.56
C GLU A 44 -4.05 -9.00 -3.25
N ILE A 45 -3.07 -8.10 -3.09
CA ILE A 45 -2.25 -8.07 -1.88
C ILE A 45 -3.18 -7.71 -0.71
N PRO A 46 -3.28 -8.54 0.34
CA PRO A 46 -4.11 -8.21 1.48
C PRO A 46 -3.52 -6.98 2.20
N PRO A 47 -4.36 -6.15 2.84
CA PRO A 47 -3.88 -5.04 3.63
C PRO A 47 -2.95 -5.54 4.75
N PRO A 48 -1.79 -4.90 4.98
CA PRO A 48 -0.91 -5.27 6.08
C PRO A 48 -1.60 -4.99 7.43
N ILE A 49 -1.33 -5.84 8.42
CA ILE A 49 -1.89 -5.77 9.78
C ILE A 49 -0.80 -5.55 10.82
N GLY A 50 -1.17 -4.98 11.97
CA GLY A 50 -0.25 -4.68 13.06
C GLY A 50 0.50 -3.36 12.83
N PHE A 51 1.83 -3.39 12.97
CA PHE A 51 2.67 -2.23 12.69
C PHE A 51 2.84 -2.06 11.19
N VAL A 52 2.39 -0.93 10.67
CA VAL A 52 2.42 -0.63 9.23
C VAL A 52 3.13 0.68 8.97
N ALA A 53 3.80 0.78 7.83
CA ALA A 53 4.34 2.04 7.32
C ALA A 53 3.36 2.63 6.32
N LEU A 54 3.01 3.91 6.47
CA LEU A 54 2.15 4.64 5.55
C LEU A 54 2.98 5.59 4.68
N VAL A 55 2.69 5.59 3.39
CA VAL A 55 3.32 6.51 2.43
C VAL A 55 2.25 7.36 1.77
N PHE A 56 2.48 8.66 1.82
CA PHE A 56 1.66 9.67 1.16
C PHE A 56 2.48 10.27 0.02
N THR A 57 1.90 10.27 -1.18
CA THR A 57 2.51 10.90 -2.35
C THR A 57 1.61 11.99 -2.89
N ASP A 58 2.21 13.06 -3.37
CA ASP A 58 1.55 14.11 -4.11
C ASP A 58 2.44 14.60 -5.27
N ILE A 59 1.81 14.97 -6.38
CA ILE A 59 2.45 15.57 -7.55
C ILE A 59 2.65 17.05 -7.27
N HIS A 60 3.90 17.49 -7.28
CA HIS A 60 4.23 18.89 -7.05
C HIS A 60 3.72 19.77 -8.19
N ASN A 61 3.14 20.93 -7.84
CA ASN A 61 2.60 21.91 -8.78
C ASN A 61 1.56 21.34 -9.78
N SER A 62 0.73 20.41 -9.31
CA SER A 62 -0.22 19.69 -10.17
C SER A 62 -1.27 20.60 -10.82
N THR A 63 -1.74 21.65 -10.14
CA THR A 63 -2.71 22.62 -10.70
C THR A 63 -2.18 23.25 -11.99
N SER A 64 -0.95 23.77 -11.96
CA SER A 64 -0.31 24.35 -13.15
C SER A 64 -0.08 23.29 -14.24
N LEU A 65 0.26 22.05 -13.86
CA LEU A 65 0.39 20.97 -14.84
C LEU A 65 -0.94 20.66 -15.54
N TRP A 66 -2.06 20.67 -14.81
CA TRP A 66 -3.40 20.47 -15.35
C TRP A 66 -3.84 21.59 -16.29
N GLU A 67 -3.54 22.83 -15.95
CA GLU A 67 -3.90 24.00 -16.76
C GLU A 67 -3.09 24.08 -18.06
N ASN A 68 -1.80 23.77 -18.01
CA ASN A 68 -0.88 24.00 -19.12
C ASN A 68 -0.65 22.77 -20.02
N ASN A 69 -1.10 21.58 -19.61
CA ASN A 69 -0.82 20.34 -20.36
C ASN A 69 -2.10 19.55 -20.68
N SER A 70 -2.53 19.57 -21.94
CA SER A 70 -3.66 18.77 -22.42
C SER A 70 -3.47 17.25 -22.27
N GLY A 71 -2.21 16.81 -22.17
CA GLY A 71 -1.84 15.41 -21.93
C GLY A 71 -1.95 14.93 -20.47
N MET A 72 -2.26 15.81 -19.52
CA MET A 72 -2.20 15.50 -18.09
C MET A 72 -3.10 14.32 -17.69
N ALA A 73 -4.30 14.20 -18.27
CA ALA A 73 -5.19 13.07 -18.02
C ALA A 73 -4.57 11.72 -18.41
N ARG A 74 -3.80 11.66 -19.50
CA ARG A 74 -3.07 10.46 -19.92
C ARG A 74 -1.86 10.21 -19.01
N ALA A 75 -1.12 11.25 -18.66
CA ALA A 75 0.00 11.17 -17.73
C ALA A 75 -0.44 10.60 -16.37
N MET A 76 -1.59 11.05 -15.84
CA MET A 76 -2.16 10.53 -14.59
C MET A 76 -2.51 9.04 -14.66
N LYS A 77 -3.03 8.55 -15.78
CA LYS A 77 -3.28 7.11 -15.96
C LYS A 77 -1.99 6.30 -15.92
N LEU A 78 -0.92 6.80 -16.55
CA LEU A 78 0.40 6.17 -16.54
C LEU A 78 1.02 6.20 -15.14
N TYR A 79 0.98 7.34 -14.47
CA TYR A 79 1.42 7.52 -13.09
C TYR A 79 0.76 6.51 -12.15
N ASN A 80 -0.57 6.46 -12.12
CA ASN A 80 -1.32 5.55 -11.28
C ASN A 80 -1.02 4.07 -11.60
N SER A 81 -0.88 3.74 -12.90
CA SER A 81 -0.55 2.38 -13.33
C SER A 81 0.86 1.97 -12.88
N LEU A 82 1.82 2.89 -12.93
CA LEU A 82 3.19 2.69 -12.48
C LEU A 82 3.23 2.46 -10.97
N LEU A 83 2.58 3.32 -10.17
CA LEU A 83 2.54 3.20 -8.71
C LEU A 83 1.96 1.85 -8.29
N ARG A 84 0.79 1.47 -8.84
CA ARG A 84 0.14 0.17 -8.58
C ARG A 84 0.99 -1.02 -9.01
N ARG A 85 1.76 -0.89 -10.10
CA ARG A 85 2.68 -1.93 -10.55
C ARG A 85 3.86 -2.09 -9.59
N GLN A 86 4.39 -0.99 -9.04
CA GLN A 86 5.46 -1.06 -8.06
C GLN A 86 4.97 -1.61 -6.71
N LEU A 87 3.74 -1.26 -6.28
CA LEU A 87 3.15 -1.83 -5.05
C LEU A 87 3.16 -3.36 -5.07
N ARG A 88 2.79 -3.94 -6.22
CA ARG A 88 2.76 -5.39 -6.42
C ARG A 88 4.12 -6.09 -6.28
N LYS A 89 5.23 -5.38 -6.46
CA LYS A 89 6.58 -5.95 -6.32
C LYS A 89 7.06 -6.03 -4.87
N VAL A 90 6.56 -5.15 -4.03
CA VAL A 90 7.03 -4.96 -2.64
C VAL A 90 5.96 -5.28 -1.61
N ARG A 91 4.89 -5.98 -2.02
CA ARG A 91 3.76 -6.36 -1.15
C ARG A 91 3.08 -5.15 -0.48
N GLY A 92 3.10 -4.00 -1.15
CA GLY A 92 2.40 -2.80 -0.71
C GLY A 92 0.91 -2.85 -1.04
N TYR A 93 0.10 -2.24 -0.20
CA TYR A 93 -1.35 -2.14 -0.36
C TYR A 93 -1.76 -0.69 -0.66
N GLU A 94 -2.65 -0.52 -1.63
CA GLU A 94 -3.25 0.80 -1.92
C GLU A 94 -4.40 1.05 -0.94
N VAL A 95 -4.30 2.10 -0.13
CA VAL A 95 -5.33 2.46 0.84
C VAL A 95 -6.40 3.29 0.16
N LYS A 96 -5.99 4.38 -0.50
CA LYS A 96 -6.89 5.27 -1.25
C LYS A 96 -6.13 6.10 -2.27
N THR A 97 -6.86 6.58 -3.27
CA THR A 97 -6.41 7.60 -4.22
C THR A 97 -7.37 8.79 -4.14
N GLU A 98 -6.84 10.01 -4.06
CA GLU A 98 -7.61 11.25 -3.98
C GLU A 98 -7.02 12.27 -4.96
N GLY A 99 -7.61 12.37 -6.16
CA GLY A 99 -7.08 13.21 -7.24
C GLY A 99 -5.69 12.75 -7.69
N ASN A 100 -4.68 13.58 -7.45
CA ASN A 100 -3.26 13.29 -7.70
C ASN A 100 -2.52 12.73 -6.47
N ALA A 101 -3.18 12.67 -5.31
CA ALA A 101 -2.64 12.08 -4.11
C ALA A 101 -2.86 10.56 -4.08
N PHE A 102 -1.86 9.84 -3.60
CA PHE A 102 -1.88 8.38 -3.49
C PHE A 102 -1.42 7.98 -2.09
N VAL A 103 -2.20 7.13 -1.43
CA VAL A 103 -1.93 6.65 -0.07
C VAL A 103 -1.76 5.14 -0.11
N SER A 104 -0.64 4.66 0.42
CA SER A 104 -0.31 3.24 0.47
C SER A 104 0.22 2.81 1.82
N SER A 105 0.04 1.53 2.15
CA SER A 105 0.53 0.90 3.37
C SER A 105 1.45 -0.28 3.07
N PHE A 106 2.43 -0.49 3.95
CA PHE A 106 3.46 -1.51 3.80
C PHE A 106 3.65 -2.27 5.11
N PRO A 107 4.02 -3.56 5.06
CA PRO A 107 4.28 -4.38 6.24
C PRO A 107 5.57 -3.98 6.98
N SER A 108 6.49 -3.24 6.33
CA SER A 108 7.69 -2.71 6.97
C SER A 108 8.11 -1.35 6.39
N VAL A 109 8.92 -0.60 7.15
CA VAL A 109 9.52 0.67 6.68
C VAL A 109 10.49 0.44 5.52
N GLY A 110 11.21 -0.68 5.50
CA GLY A 110 12.12 -1.03 4.41
C GLY A 110 11.39 -1.21 3.08
N ASP A 111 10.24 -1.89 3.09
CA ASP A 111 9.41 -2.08 1.89
C ASP A 111 8.85 -0.74 1.39
N ALA A 112 8.43 0.13 2.30
CA ALA A 112 7.98 1.49 1.97
C ALA A 112 9.10 2.30 1.31
N LEU A 113 10.30 2.33 1.88
CA LEU A 113 11.45 3.06 1.32
C LEU A 113 11.86 2.52 -0.05
N LEU A 114 11.92 1.19 -0.21
CA LEU A 114 12.22 0.55 -1.48
C LEU A 114 11.18 0.92 -2.54
N TRP A 115 9.89 0.94 -2.17
CA TRP A 115 8.83 1.40 -3.06
C TRP A 115 9.03 2.86 -3.50
N CYS A 116 9.30 3.75 -2.54
CA CYS A 116 9.50 5.17 -2.80
C CYS A 116 10.65 5.41 -3.78
N LEU A 117 11.78 4.75 -3.56
CA LEU A 117 12.94 4.83 -4.45
C LEU A 117 12.61 4.29 -5.85
N ASN A 118 12.01 3.10 -5.93
CA ASN A 118 11.67 2.49 -7.21
C ASN A 118 10.66 3.32 -8.01
N VAL A 119 9.67 3.92 -7.35
CA VAL A 119 8.71 4.81 -7.98
C VAL A 119 9.42 6.06 -8.50
N GLN A 120 10.24 6.70 -7.68
CA GLN A 120 10.93 7.93 -8.08
C GLN A 120 11.87 7.69 -9.28
N VAL A 121 12.63 6.60 -9.27
CA VAL A 121 13.52 6.23 -10.40
C VAL A 121 12.76 5.98 -11.70
N GLN A 122 11.53 5.46 -11.62
CA GLN A 122 10.72 5.15 -12.79
C GLN A 122 9.91 6.35 -13.32
N LEU A 123 9.83 7.43 -12.55
CA LEU A 123 9.16 8.68 -12.93
C LEU A 123 10.13 9.74 -13.49
N LEU A 124 11.44 9.53 -13.35
CA LEU A 124 12.50 10.29 -14.02
C LEU A 124 12.60 9.89 -15.50
#